data_AF-A0A9D6CWJ9-F1
#
_entry.id   AF-A0A9D6CWJ9-F1
#
_cell.length_a   1.000
_cell.length_b   1.000
_cell.length_c   1.000
_cell.angle_alpha   90.00
_cell.angle_beta   90.00
_cell.angle_gamma   90.00
#
_symmetry.space_group_name_H-M   'P 1'
#
loop_
_entity.id
_entity.type
_entity.pdbx_description
1 polymer ?
#
loop_
_entity_poly.entity_id
_entity_poly.type
_entity_poly.pdbx_seq_one_letter_code
_entity_poly.pdbx_strand_id
1 'polypeptide(L)'
;MDEFIKSGALVVGGIVVKWLVDLIMRKLDRKHESTVLQLERDREALEVTKLERGIKAFEYRKLLRESGQDPENLNAIESRIVQVLGPLQKSDGELVLSCVISAVQVTARSSCISDGMGDIIFTFTGGKSGNLRGPFKVSLTLNVNCTNYRDGEGALDAEWLPAGRPGTVVRGCLLHRQAISFDNIMIEEPGGARSTQYKIRNVRVNASQVSHSLFEKRASAFSGTVFAFCAFESMGLERRPPAVTNDMIVLARPVMPSVVSRHRPYVYSPSAQGRLVLSGRAGVKDPVKTFPAVVRITEGYSGAFRTLEEECGGVESAHVDSGTRVLIRFFGVPQNIRLFVSITDVPGESATRADGSESRGGGDEAPWLALVSGADSNGAGGRVIDELVVAGDRAEIAEVHLSGGFGFAVWEWIAPGGPRRNPREGCLGISFESTATGDDVEGRSSTLACTLAPLSTVTVAGSAPVPRFIDLAGDPAPFFCQLGPFLDEE
;
A
#
# COMPACT_ATOMS: atom_id res chain seq x y z
N MET A 1 73.49 -10.93 -4.37
CA MET A 1 72.35 -9.99 -4.26
C MET A 1 71.09 -10.59 -4.88
N ASP A 2 71.19 -11.23 -6.05
CA ASP A 2 70.04 -11.94 -6.70
C ASP A 2 69.47 -13.14 -5.92
N GLU A 3 70.27 -13.90 -5.17
CA GLU A 3 69.73 -14.99 -4.34
C GLU A 3 68.97 -14.49 -3.10
N PHE A 4 69.33 -13.31 -2.57
CA PHE A 4 68.64 -12.72 -1.41
C PHE A 4 67.25 -12.18 -1.80
N ILE A 5 67.12 -11.66 -3.03
CA ILE A 5 65.84 -11.16 -3.57
C ILE A 5 64.91 -12.33 -3.92
N LYS A 6 65.43 -13.45 -4.43
CA LYS A 6 64.64 -14.66 -4.71
C LYS A 6 64.14 -15.34 -3.43
N SER A 7 64.93 -15.34 -2.36
CA SER A 7 64.51 -15.91 -1.07
C SER A 7 63.46 -15.03 -0.35
N GLY A 8 63.60 -13.69 -0.44
CA GLY A 8 62.60 -12.76 0.12
C GLY A 8 61.22 -12.83 -0.55
N ALA A 9 61.17 -12.99 -1.88
CA ALA A 9 59.90 -13.07 -2.62
C ALA A 9 59.10 -14.34 -2.30
N LEU A 10 59.78 -15.47 -2.03
CA LEU A 10 59.15 -16.73 -1.63
C LEU A 10 58.54 -16.66 -0.22
N VAL A 11 59.20 -15.96 0.70
CA VAL A 11 58.71 -15.75 2.07
C VAL A 11 57.50 -14.82 2.08
N VAL A 12 57.54 -13.72 1.31
CA VAL A 12 56.40 -12.78 1.22
C VAL A 12 55.19 -13.45 0.55
N GLY A 13 55.42 -14.24 -0.52
CA GLY A 13 54.35 -15.01 -1.16
C GLY A 13 53.67 -16.01 -0.21
N GLY A 14 54.45 -16.73 0.59
CA GLY A 14 53.92 -17.66 1.59
C GLY A 14 53.08 -16.99 2.68
N ILE A 15 53.49 -15.80 3.14
CA ILE A 15 52.76 -15.03 4.16
C ILE A 15 51.42 -14.52 3.61
N VAL A 16 51.41 -14.01 2.37
CA VAL A 16 50.17 -13.50 1.74
C VAL A 16 49.17 -14.63 1.47
N VAL A 17 49.63 -15.79 0.99
CA VAL A 17 48.76 -16.96 0.75
C VAL A 17 48.18 -17.47 2.06
N LYS A 18 48.99 -17.59 3.12
CA LYS A 18 48.51 -18.00 4.44
C LYS A 18 47.46 -17.03 5.00
N TRP A 19 47.69 -15.72 4.89
CA TRP A 19 46.74 -14.71 5.32
C TRP A 19 45.41 -14.77 4.53
N LEU A 20 45.48 -15.00 3.22
CA LEU A 20 44.30 -15.12 2.38
C LEU A 20 43.47 -16.37 2.73
N VAL A 21 44.13 -17.50 2.97
CA VAL A 21 43.48 -18.75 3.41
C VAL A 21 42.81 -18.55 4.77
N ASP A 22 43.50 -17.95 5.74
CA ASP A 22 42.93 -17.65 7.06
C ASP A 22 41.72 -16.70 6.95
N LEU A 23 41.76 -15.72 6.06
CA LEU A 23 40.64 -14.79 5.82
C LEU A 23 39.43 -15.51 5.22
N ILE A 24 39.65 -16.41 4.26
CA ILE A 24 38.59 -17.21 3.63
C ILE A 24 37.96 -18.16 4.64
N MET A 25 38.77 -18.85 5.44
CA MET A 25 38.28 -19.76 6.49
C MET A 25 37.46 -18.99 7.53
N ARG A 26 37.91 -17.81 7.98
CA ARG A 26 37.12 -16.94 8.89
C ARG A 26 35.83 -16.40 8.28
N LYS A 27 35.71 -16.29 6.96
CA LYS A 27 34.46 -15.91 6.29
C LYS A 27 33.52 -17.11 6.15
N LEU A 28 34.06 -18.30 5.88
CA LEU A 28 33.29 -19.54 5.83
C LEU A 28 32.73 -19.91 7.21
N ASP A 29 33.53 -19.80 8.27
CA ASP A 29 33.08 -20.07 9.64
C ASP A 29 31.95 -19.12 10.06
N ARG A 30 32.10 -17.82 9.80
CA ARG A 30 31.05 -16.83 10.07
C ARG A 30 29.76 -17.09 9.27
N LYS A 31 29.88 -17.55 8.02
CA LYS A 31 28.72 -17.91 7.20
C LYS A 31 28.04 -19.18 7.73
N HIS A 32 28.82 -20.18 8.13
CA HIS A 32 28.32 -21.42 8.72
C HIS A 32 27.59 -21.15 10.03
N GLU A 33 28.19 -20.36 10.93
CA GLU A 33 27.60 -19.95 12.20
C GLU A 33 26.28 -19.18 12.00
N SER A 34 26.21 -18.26 11.02
CA SER A 34 24.95 -17.56 10.69
C SER A 34 23.86 -18.50 10.17
N THR A 35 24.24 -19.55 9.44
CA THR A 35 23.29 -20.52 8.87
C THR A 35 22.77 -21.46 9.95
N VAL A 36 23.65 -21.88 10.87
CA VAL A 36 23.28 -22.69 12.04
C VAL A 36 22.32 -21.92 12.96
N LEU A 37 22.63 -20.65 13.27
CA LEU A 37 21.74 -19.80 14.08
C LEU A 37 20.38 -19.56 13.43
N GLN A 38 20.32 -19.45 12.09
CA GLN A 38 19.05 -19.33 11.39
C GLN A 38 18.23 -20.62 11.47
N LEU A 39 18.87 -21.78 11.28
CA LEU A 39 18.23 -23.09 11.40
C LEU A 39 17.75 -23.38 12.84
N GLU A 40 18.49 -22.93 13.85
CA GLU A 40 18.06 -23.03 15.25
C GLU A 40 16.83 -22.16 15.54
N ARG A 41 16.80 -20.91 15.05
CA ARG A 41 15.60 -20.04 15.15
C ARG A 41 14.39 -20.64 14.42
N ASP A 42 14.60 -21.20 13.24
CA ASP A 42 13.53 -21.83 12.47
C ASP A 42 13.02 -23.11 13.15
N ARG A 43 13.92 -23.88 13.79
CA ARG A 43 13.57 -25.04 14.62
C ARG A 43 12.80 -24.64 15.87
N GLU A 44 13.21 -23.58 16.56
CA GLU A 44 12.49 -23.04 17.73
C GLU A 44 11.09 -22.53 17.33
N ALA A 45 10.97 -21.81 16.22
CA ALA A 45 9.67 -21.38 15.69
C ALA A 45 8.76 -22.56 15.33
N LEU A 46 9.33 -23.64 14.79
CA LEU A 46 8.60 -24.88 14.50
C LEU A 46 8.14 -25.58 15.78
N GLU A 47 8.99 -25.67 16.81
CA GLU A 47 8.63 -26.26 18.11
C GLU A 47 7.58 -25.42 18.84
N VAL A 48 7.66 -24.09 18.80
CA VAL A 48 6.62 -23.19 19.33
C VAL A 48 5.28 -23.42 18.61
N THR A 49 5.29 -23.55 17.28
CA THR A 49 4.08 -23.84 16.51
C THR A 49 3.48 -25.22 16.84
N LYS A 50 4.33 -26.24 17.06
CA LYS A 50 3.90 -27.57 17.53
C LYS A 50 3.30 -27.49 18.93
N LEU A 51 3.92 -26.71 19.83
CA LEU A 51 3.45 -26.52 21.19
C LEU A 51 2.09 -25.79 21.23
N GLU A 52 1.92 -24.73 20.44
CA GLU A 52 0.64 -24.01 20.31
C GLU A 52 -0.47 -24.91 19.75
N ARG A 53 -0.15 -25.76 18.78
CA ARG A 53 -1.08 -26.79 18.27
C ARG A 53 -1.40 -27.83 19.34
N GLY A 54 -0.42 -28.24 20.13
CA GLY A 54 -0.59 -29.15 21.27
C GLY A 54 -1.46 -28.55 22.38
N ILE A 55 -1.28 -27.27 22.70
CA ILE A 55 -2.09 -26.53 23.68
C ILE A 55 -3.53 -26.39 23.20
N LYS A 56 -3.76 -26.00 21.93
CA LYS A 56 -5.11 -25.95 21.35
C LYS A 56 -5.79 -27.31 21.32
N ALA A 57 -5.05 -28.38 21.01
CA ALA A 57 -5.57 -29.74 21.08
C ALA A 57 -5.89 -30.16 22.53
N PHE A 58 -5.12 -29.69 23.51
CA PHE A 58 -5.36 -29.93 24.93
C PHE A 58 -6.59 -29.17 25.47
N GLU A 59 -6.75 -27.89 25.13
CA GLU A 59 -7.94 -27.10 25.48
C GLU A 59 -9.21 -27.68 24.84
N TYR A 60 -9.12 -28.13 23.59
CA TYR A 60 -10.22 -28.83 22.92
C TYR A 60 -10.57 -30.17 23.60
N ARG A 61 -9.57 -30.95 24.03
CA ARG A 61 -9.78 -32.18 24.84
C ARG A 61 -10.45 -31.88 26.19
N LYS A 62 -10.13 -30.76 26.82
CA LYS A 62 -10.75 -30.32 28.07
C LYS A 62 -12.23 -29.99 27.86
N LEU A 63 -12.55 -29.20 26.83
CA LEU A 63 -13.93 -28.85 26.46
C LEU A 63 -14.77 -30.09 26.08
N LEU A 64 -14.18 -31.07 25.40
CA LEU A 64 -14.87 -32.33 25.05
C LEU A 64 -15.16 -33.21 26.26
N ARG A 65 -14.24 -33.32 27.23
CA ARG A 65 -14.49 -34.05 28.49
C ARG A 65 -15.56 -33.38 29.34
N GLU A 66 -15.58 -32.04 29.37
CA GLU A 66 -16.59 -31.26 30.08
C GLU A 66 -17.98 -31.37 29.42
N SER A 67 -18.06 -31.74 28.14
CA SER A 67 -19.32 -31.90 27.40
C SER A 67 -20.07 -33.23 27.63
N GLY A 68 -19.50 -34.18 28.38
CA GLY A 68 -20.16 -35.43 28.75
C GLY A 68 -20.37 -36.44 27.60
N GLN A 69 -19.63 -36.32 26.49
CA GLN A 69 -19.72 -37.27 25.37
C GLN A 69 -19.02 -38.61 25.68
N ASP A 70 -19.63 -39.69 25.16
CA ASP A 70 -19.25 -41.09 25.34
C ASP A 70 -17.80 -41.39 24.88
N PRO A 71 -16.93 -42.01 25.71
CA PRO A 71 -15.53 -42.29 25.38
C PRO A 71 -15.29 -43.15 24.13
N GLU A 72 -16.26 -43.96 23.67
CA GLU A 72 -16.11 -44.70 22.41
C GLU A 72 -16.14 -43.78 21.17
N ASN A 73 -16.87 -42.66 21.23
CA ASN A 73 -16.85 -41.64 20.17
C ASN A 73 -15.55 -40.84 20.13
N LEU A 74 -14.85 -40.72 21.27
CA LEU A 74 -13.56 -40.02 21.37
C LEU A 74 -12.46 -40.73 20.57
N ASN A 75 -12.39 -42.07 20.58
CA ASN A 75 -11.41 -42.83 19.78
C ASN A 75 -11.69 -42.72 18.27
N ALA A 76 -12.95 -42.66 17.86
CA ALA A 76 -13.34 -42.42 16.47
C ALA A 76 -13.04 -40.99 16.00
N ILE A 77 -13.11 -40.01 16.91
CA ILE A 77 -12.71 -38.61 16.66
C ILE A 77 -11.17 -38.50 16.65
N GLU A 78 -10.46 -39.21 17.53
CA GLU A 78 -8.99 -39.24 17.55
C GLU A 78 -8.41 -39.85 16.27
N SER A 79 -8.97 -40.93 15.75
CA SER A 79 -8.51 -41.52 14.47
C SER A 79 -8.72 -40.56 13.29
N ARG A 80 -9.81 -39.77 13.31
CA ARG A 80 -10.07 -38.71 12.32
C ARG A 80 -9.12 -37.52 12.44
N ILE A 81 -8.73 -37.11 13.65
CA ILE A 81 -7.81 -35.99 13.87
C ILE A 81 -6.36 -36.36 13.49
N VAL A 82 -5.92 -37.59 13.79
CA VAL A 82 -4.58 -38.08 13.39
C VAL A 82 -4.48 -38.25 11.87
N GLN A 83 -5.57 -38.58 11.17
CA GLN A 83 -5.63 -38.59 9.70
C GLN A 83 -5.44 -37.20 9.07
N VAL A 84 -5.75 -36.12 9.78
CA VAL A 84 -5.62 -34.74 9.28
C VAL A 84 -4.16 -34.22 9.35
N LEU A 85 -3.28 -34.88 10.12
CA LEU A 85 -1.94 -34.35 10.43
C LEU A 85 -0.76 -35.10 9.78
N GLY A 86 -0.98 -36.20 9.05
CA GLY A 86 0.03 -36.83 8.18
C GLY A 86 -0.17 -36.46 6.71
N PRO A 87 0.85 -36.61 5.82
CA PRO A 87 0.59 -36.56 4.39
C PRO A 87 -0.41 -37.67 4.06
N LEU A 88 -1.65 -37.27 3.74
CA LEU A 88 -2.75 -38.14 3.37
C LEU A 88 -2.38 -38.91 2.10
N GLN A 89 -1.69 -40.04 2.25
CA GLN A 89 -1.61 -41.05 1.20
C GLN A 89 -2.94 -41.83 1.23
N LYS A 90 -3.68 -41.82 0.12
CA LYS A 90 -4.71 -42.83 -0.10
C LYS A 90 -4.05 -44.21 -0.10
N SER A 91 -4.83 -45.24 0.24
CA SER A 91 -4.46 -46.66 0.09
C SER A 91 -3.95 -47.05 -1.31
N ASP A 92 -4.23 -46.22 -2.32
CA ASP A 92 -3.97 -46.50 -3.73
C ASP A 92 -2.73 -45.75 -4.27
N GLY A 93 -1.95 -45.09 -3.40
CA GLY A 93 -0.74 -44.35 -3.81
C GLY A 93 -1.00 -43.00 -4.52
N GLU A 94 -2.27 -42.62 -4.70
CA GLU A 94 -2.63 -41.29 -5.22
C GLU A 94 -2.39 -40.23 -4.14
N LEU A 95 -1.47 -39.31 -4.41
CA LEU A 95 -1.20 -38.18 -3.53
C LEU A 95 -2.40 -37.22 -3.53
N VAL A 96 -2.94 -36.95 -2.34
CA VAL A 96 -4.02 -35.97 -2.18
C VAL A 96 -3.49 -34.59 -2.60
N LEU A 97 -4.23 -33.91 -3.48
CA LEU A 97 -3.94 -32.52 -3.84
C LEU A 97 -4.13 -31.63 -2.60
N SER A 98 -3.07 -30.97 -2.18
CA SER A 98 -3.04 -30.06 -1.05
C SER A 98 -2.78 -28.63 -1.52
N CYS A 99 -3.26 -27.65 -0.76
CA CYS A 99 -3.10 -26.23 -1.02
C CYS A 99 -2.64 -25.50 0.25
N VAL A 100 -1.51 -24.80 0.12
CA VAL A 100 -1.04 -23.82 1.13
C VAL A 100 -1.32 -22.43 0.59
N ILE A 101 -1.98 -21.61 1.39
CA ILE A 101 -2.32 -20.23 1.04
C ILE A 101 -1.43 -19.29 1.85
N SER A 102 -0.88 -18.29 1.17
CA SER A 102 -0.11 -17.19 1.77
C SER A 102 -0.49 -15.86 1.12
N ALA A 103 -0.07 -14.74 1.72
CA ALA A 103 -0.29 -13.42 1.17
C ALA A 103 0.98 -12.57 1.28
N VAL A 104 1.20 -11.71 0.29
CA VAL A 104 2.16 -10.61 0.39
C VAL A 104 1.52 -9.52 1.22
N GLN A 105 1.93 -9.38 2.48
CA GLN A 105 1.37 -8.36 3.36
C GLN A 105 1.73 -6.96 2.87
N VAL A 106 0.73 -6.07 2.83
CA VAL A 106 0.91 -4.66 2.44
C VAL A 106 0.48 -3.70 3.54
N THR A 107 1.02 -2.49 3.49
CA THR A 107 0.53 -1.37 4.31
C THR A 107 -0.59 -0.67 3.55
N ALA A 108 -1.79 -0.65 4.12
CA ALA A 108 -2.96 0.01 3.53
C ALA A 108 -3.20 1.38 4.18
N ARG A 109 -3.76 2.33 3.43
CA ARG A 109 -4.13 3.65 3.93
C ARG A 109 -5.45 3.52 4.68
N SER A 110 -5.49 3.92 5.94
CA SER A 110 -6.73 3.84 6.75
C SER A 110 -7.89 4.67 6.18
N SER A 111 -7.60 5.75 5.44
CA SER A 111 -8.61 6.59 4.77
C SER A 111 -9.03 6.08 3.38
N CYS A 112 -8.31 5.10 2.82
CA CYS A 112 -8.60 4.58 1.49
C CYS A 112 -9.68 3.49 1.58
N ILE A 113 -10.77 3.72 0.86
CA ILE A 113 -11.92 2.83 0.76
C ILE A 113 -11.65 1.72 -0.26
N SER A 114 -10.71 1.90 -1.20
CA SER A 114 -10.41 0.93 -2.26
C SER A 114 -8.93 0.65 -2.43
N ASP A 115 -8.21 0.54 -1.31
CA ASP A 115 -6.79 0.27 -1.36
C ASP A 115 -6.53 -1.14 -1.90
N GLY A 116 -5.48 -1.29 -2.70
CA GLY A 116 -5.02 -2.58 -3.19
C GLY A 116 -4.41 -3.40 -2.06
N MET A 117 -4.87 -4.64 -1.92
CA MET A 117 -4.25 -5.67 -1.09
C MET A 117 -3.16 -6.38 -1.90
N GLY A 118 -2.14 -6.90 -1.22
CA GLY A 118 -1.09 -7.65 -1.90
C GLY A 118 -1.60 -8.99 -2.45
N ASP A 119 -0.77 -9.58 -3.31
CA ASP A 119 -1.10 -10.85 -3.97
C ASP A 119 -1.34 -11.96 -2.93
N ILE A 120 -2.42 -12.71 -3.13
CA ILE A 120 -2.73 -13.93 -2.38
C ILE A 120 -2.21 -15.11 -3.20
N ILE A 121 -1.28 -15.88 -2.66
CA ILE A 121 -0.58 -16.94 -3.37
C ILE A 121 -1.13 -18.29 -2.91
N PHE A 122 -1.54 -19.11 -3.86
CA PHE A 122 -2.00 -20.48 -3.68
C PHE A 122 -0.91 -21.42 -4.19
N THR A 123 -0.29 -22.17 -3.30
CA THR A 123 0.73 -23.17 -3.64
C THR A 123 0.14 -24.56 -3.52
N PHE A 124 -0.04 -25.22 -4.65
CA PHE A 124 -0.55 -26.59 -4.72
C PHE A 124 0.59 -27.59 -4.76
N THR A 125 0.40 -28.73 -4.09
CA THR A 125 1.32 -29.89 -4.09
C THR A 125 0.51 -31.20 -4.14
N GLY A 126 1.12 -32.30 -4.61
CA GLY A 126 0.45 -33.59 -4.73
C GLY A 126 -0.37 -33.73 -6.03
N GLY A 127 -1.36 -34.62 -6.04
CA GLY A 127 -2.12 -34.98 -7.24
C GLY A 127 -1.32 -35.77 -8.28
N LYS A 128 -1.85 -35.84 -9.51
CA LYS A 128 -1.22 -36.50 -10.66
C LYS A 128 -0.70 -35.48 -11.65
N SER A 129 0.62 -35.46 -11.87
CA SER A 129 1.29 -34.50 -12.77
C SER A 129 0.60 -34.37 -14.13
N GLY A 130 0.34 -33.14 -14.56
CA GLY A 130 -0.26 -32.81 -15.86
C GLY A 130 -1.78 -33.00 -15.95
N ASN A 131 -2.42 -33.47 -14.86
CA ASN A 131 -3.88 -33.56 -14.79
C ASN A 131 -4.48 -32.19 -14.45
N LEU A 132 -5.62 -31.85 -15.05
CA LEU A 132 -6.41 -30.68 -14.67
C LEU A 132 -7.54 -31.10 -13.72
N ARG A 133 -7.52 -30.56 -12.51
CA ARG A 133 -8.55 -30.75 -11.49
C ARG A 133 -9.49 -29.54 -11.45
N GLY A 134 -10.79 -29.78 -11.27
CA GLY A 134 -11.85 -28.77 -11.34
C GLY A 134 -13.01 -29.23 -12.23
N PRO A 135 -14.00 -28.36 -12.51
CA PRO A 135 -14.05 -26.95 -12.12
C PRO A 135 -14.29 -26.75 -10.62
N PHE A 136 -13.61 -25.76 -10.04
CA PHE A 136 -13.82 -25.31 -8.67
C PHE A 136 -14.42 -23.91 -8.64
N LYS A 137 -15.16 -23.64 -7.57
CA LYS A 137 -15.46 -22.30 -7.12
C LYS A 137 -14.54 -21.96 -5.96
N VAL A 138 -13.78 -20.88 -6.08
CA VAL A 138 -12.91 -20.37 -5.02
C VAL A 138 -13.59 -19.15 -4.42
N SER A 139 -13.88 -19.19 -3.12
CA SER A 139 -14.47 -18.05 -2.40
C SER A 139 -13.43 -17.43 -1.48
N LEU A 140 -13.29 -16.10 -1.55
CA LEU A 140 -12.46 -15.27 -0.70
C LEU A 140 -13.36 -14.39 0.18
N THR A 141 -13.43 -14.67 1.47
CA THR A 141 -14.25 -13.93 2.45
C THR A 141 -13.37 -13.05 3.31
N LEU A 142 -13.70 -11.76 3.42
CA LEU A 142 -12.92 -10.72 4.08
C LEU A 142 -13.62 -10.26 5.37
N ASN A 143 -12.85 -9.69 6.30
CA ASN A 143 -13.43 -9.03 7.49
C ASN A 143 -13.90 -7.60 7.24
N VAL A 144 -13.70 -7.10 6.02
CA VAL A 144 -14.06 -5.76 5.56
C VAL A 144 -14.74 -5.85 4.21
N ASN A 145 -15.41 -4.78 3.80
CA ASN A 145 -16.08 -4.73 2.52
C ASN A 145 -15.07 -4.79 1.37
N CYS A 146 -15.39 -5.61 0.37
CA CYS A 146 -14.77 -5.58 -0.94
C CYS A 146 -15.21 -4.32 -1.67
N THR A 147 -14.24 -3.60 -2.22
CA THR A 147 -14.40 -2.31 -2.93
C THR A 147 -13.61 -2.34 -4.23
N ASN A 148 -13.54 -3.50 -4.83
CA ASN A 148 -13.11 -3.68 -6.21
C ASN A 148 -13.95 -2.84 -7.17
N TYR A 149 -13.33 -2.46 -8.29
CA TYR A 149 -14.09 -1.92 -9.42
C TYR A 149 -15.00 -3.04 -9.95
N ARG A 150 -16.24 -2.68 -10.28
CA ARG A 150 -17.22 -3.60 -10.87
C ARG A 150 -17.65 -3.06 -12.22
N ASP A 151 -17.44 -3.85 -13.27
CA ASP A 151 -17.84 -3.47 -14.63
C ASP A 151 -19.36 -3.65 -14.86
N GLY A 152 -19.80 -3.29 -16.06
CA GLY A 152 -21.21 -3.39 -16.46
C GLY A 152 -21.76 -4.82 -16.52
N GLU A 153 -20.89 -5.83 -16.64
CA GLU A 153 -21.27 -7.25 -16.62
C GLU A 153 -21.30 -7.81 -15.19
N GLY A 154 -20.80 -7.04 -14.24
CA GLY A 154 -20.79 -7.37 -12.82
C GLY A 154 -19.52 -8.09 -12.36
N ALA A 155 -18.53 -8.27 -13.23
CA ALA A 155 -17.23 -8.82 -12.90
C ALA A 155 -16.36 -7.76 -12.19
N LEU A 156 -15.49 -8.24 -11.31
CA LEU A 156 -14.56 -7.44 -10.54
C LEU A 156 -13.20 -7.34 -11.25
N ASP A 157 -12.44 -6.29 -10.92
CA ASP A 157 -11.03 -6.14 -11.28
C ASP A 157 -10.07 -7.07 -10.49
N ALA A 158 -10.59 -7.82 -9.51
CA ALA A 158 -9.87 -8.89 -8.85
C ALA A 158 -9.73 -10.10 -9.79
N GLU A 159 -8.52 -10.67 -9.86
CA GLU A 159 -8.19 -11.68 -10.86
C GLU A 159 -7.49 -12.88 -10.24
N TRP A 160 -7.91 -14.07 -10.63
CA TRP A 160 -7.20 -15.33 -10.43
C TRP A 160 -6.36 -15.65 -11.66
N LEU A 161 -5.06 -15.90 -11.48
CA LEU A 161 -4.17 -16.29 -12.57
C LEU A 161 -3.07 -17.26 -12.12
N PRO A 162 -2.50 -18.06 -13.03
CA PRO A 162 -1.30 -18.84 -12.75
C PRO A 162 -0.09 -17.93 -12.46
N ALA A 163 0.71 -18.25 -11.46
CA ALA A 163 1.89 -17.47 -11.12
C ALA A 163 3.09 -17.89 -12.00
N GLY A 164 3.76 -16.91 -12.61
CA GLY A 164 5.00 -17.11 -13.36
C GLY A 164 4.87 -17.85 -14.69
N ARG A 165 3.65 -18.03 -15.20
CA ARG A 165 3.39 -18.71 -16.48
C ARG A 165 2.14 -18.16 -17.17
N PRO A 166 2.04 -18.24 -18.51
CA PRO A 166 0.82 -17.93 -19.22
C PRO A 166 -0.33 -18.85 -18.77
N GLY A 167 -1.54 -18.30 -18.73
CA GLY A 167 -2.75 -19.10 -18.57
C GLY A 167 -3.99 -18.23 -18.46
N THR A 168 -5.13 -18.89 -18.23
CA THR A 168 -6.42 -18.22 -18.21
C THR A 168 -6.55 -17.34 -16.97
N VAL A 169 -6.82 -16.06 -17.19
CA VAL A 169 -7.21 -15.11 -16.15
C VAL A 169 -8.70 -15.27 -15.90
N VAL A 170 -9.08 -15.48 -14.64
CA VAL A 170 -10.49 -15.56 -14.22
C VAL A 170 -10.80 -14.37 -13.33
N ARG A 171 -11.77 -13.55 -13.74
CA ARG A 171 -12.21 -12.39 -12.96
C ARG A 171 -13.16 -12.81 -11.85
N GLY A 172 -13.01 -12.16 -10.70
CA GLY A 172 -13.84 -12.39 -9.54
C GLY A 172 -15.25 -11.83 -9.75
N CYS A 173 -16.22 -12.38 -9.02
CA CYS A 173 -17.58 -11.86 -8.91
C CYS A 173 -17.86 -11.52 -7.45
N LEU A 174 -18.60 -10.44 -7.19
CA LEU A 174 -19.02 -10.11 -5.84
C LEU A 174 -20.14 -11.06 -5.41
N LEU A 175 -19.85 -11.95 -4.44
CA LEU A 175 -20.87 -12.85 -3.88
C LEU A 175 -21.76 -12.11 -2.87
N HIS A 176 -21.13 -11.34 -1.98
CA HIS A 176 -21.75 -10.36 -1.10
C HIS A 176 -20.72 -9.29 -0.74
N ARG A 177 -21.10 -8.30 0.08
CA ARG A 177 -20.26 -7.11 0.38
C ARG A 177 -18.85 -7.43 0.87
N GLN A 178 -18.59 -8.61 1.43
CA GLN A 178 -17.32 -9.02 2.02
C GLN A 178 -16.79 -10.32 1.40
N ALA A 179 -17.32 -10.76 0.26
CA ALA A 179 -16.83 -11.98 -0.39
C ALA A 179 -16.76 -11.87 -1.91
N ILE A 180 -15.68 -12.41 -2.45
CA ILE A 180 -15.41 -12.53 -3.89
C ILE A 180 -15.41 -14.02 -4.24
N SER A 181 -16.09 -14.40 -5.31
CA SER A 181 -16.00 -15.76 -5.87
C SER A 181 -15.28 -15.76 -7.21
N PHE A 182 -14.50 -16.79 -7.47
CA PHE A 182 -13.88 -17.10 -8.74
C PHE A 182 -14.39 -18.46 -9.18
N ASP A 183 -15.19 -18.48 -10.25
CA ASP A 183 -15.85 -19.70 -10.72
C ASP A 183 -15.05 -20.36 -11.84
N ASN A 184 -15.30 -21.66 -12.07
CA ASN A 184 -14.66 -22.45 -13.12
C ASN A 184 -13.12 -22.50 -13.04
N ILE A 185 -12.57 -22.47 -11.83
CA ILE A 185 -11.13 -22.58 -11.61
C ILE A 185 -10.67 -24.00 -11.90
N MET A 186 -9.72 -24.10 -12.84
CA MET A 186 -9.01 -25.33 -13.16
C MET A 186 -7.59 -25.26 -12.57
N ILE A 187 -7.22 -26.29 -11.82
CA ILE A 187 -5.91 -26.40 -11.18
C ILE A 187 -5.16 -27.54 -11.86
N GLU A 188 -4.05 -27.21 -12.49
CA GLU A 188 -3.05 -28.20 -12.89
C GLU A 188 -2.42 -28.85 -11.65
N GLU A 189 -2.54 -30.16 -11.55
CA GLU A 189 -1.96 -30.95 -10.48
C GLU A 189 -0.45 -31.10 -10.71
N PRO A 190 0.40 -30.73 -9.74
CA PRO A 190 1.85 -30.71 -9.93
C PRO A 190 2.50 -32.10 -9.88
N GLY A 191 1.86 -33.08 -9.22
CA GLY A 191 2.48 -34.36 -8.90
C GLY A 191 3.33 -34.31 -7.62
N GLY A 192 4.07 -35.39 -7.33
CA GLY A 192 4.63 -35.61 -5.99
C GLY A 192 5.81 -34.73 -5.56
N ALA A 193 6.65 -34.26 -6.49
CA ALA A 193 7.85 -33.48 -6.14
C ALA A 193 7.82 -32.02 -6.65
N ARG A 194 6.72 -31.59 -7.27
CA ARG A 194 6.58 -30.25 -7.84
C ARG A 194 5.52 -29.47 -7.10
N SER A 195 5.54 -28.16 -7.28
CA SER A 195 4.46 -27.28 -6.89
C SER A 195 3.99 -26.47 -8.10
N THR A 196 2.71 -26.12 -8.09
CA THR A 196 2.11 -25.18 -9.05
C THR A 196 1.54 -24.03 -8.24
N GLN A 197 1.81 -22.81 -8.69
CA GLN A 197 1.36 -21.60 -8.01
C GLN A 197 0.30 -20.88 -8.82
N TYR A 198 -0.70 -20.38 -8.11
CA TYR A 198 -1.69 -19.44 -8.61
C TYR A 198 -1.70 -18.24 -7.69
N LYS A 199 -2.23 -17.13 -8.18
CA LYS A 199 -2.40 -15.94 -7.36
C LYS A 199 -3.73 -15.27 -7.63
N ILE A 200 -4.30 -14.70 -6.57
CA ILE A 200 -5.33 -13.66 -6.68
C ILE A 200 -4.61 -12.32 -6.55
N ARG A 201 -4.81 -11.43 -7.54
CA ARG A 201 -4.30 -10.06 -7.52
C ARG A 201 -5.43 -9.04 -7.51
N ASN A 202 -5.08 -7.79 -7.26
CA ASN A 202 -5.99 -6.63 -7.29
C ASN A 202 -7.20 -6.75 -6.38
N VAL A 203 -7.10 -7.46 -5.25
CA VAL A 203 -8.19 -7.43 -4.25
C VAL A 203 -8.20 -6.03 -3.62
N ARG A 204 -9.34 -5.34 -3.64
CA ARG A 204 -9.47 -4.00 -3.05
C ARG A 204 -10.49 -4.03 -1.93
N VAL A 205 -10.16 -3.37 -0.82
CA VAL A 205 -11.01 -3.40 0.36
C VAL A 205 -11.14 -2.03 1.02
N ASN A 206 -12.22 -1.88 1.79
CA ASN A 206 -12.39 -0.74 2.67
C ASN A 206 -11.58 -0.92 3.96
N ALA A 207 -10.32 -0.48 3.92
CA ALA A 207 -9.42 -0.55 5.08
C ALA A 207 -9.91 0.29 6.27
N SER A 208 -10.76 1.30 6.04
CA SER A 208 -11.30 2.19 7.08
C SER A 208 -12.26 1.47 8.05
N GLN A 209 -12.75 0.29 7.68
CA GLN A 209 -13.65 -0.51 8.52
C GLN A 209 -12.93 -1.32 9.59
N VAL A 210 -11.61 -1.45 9.48
CA VAL A 210 -10.83 -2.05 10.55
C VAL A 210 -10.67 -0.99 11.64
N SER A 211 -11.46 -1.10 12.70
CA SER A 211 -11.49 -0.13 13.79
C SER A 211 -10.07 0.17 14.31
N HIS A 212 -9.62 1.40 14.12
CA HIS A 212 -8.56 2.02 14.91
C HIS A 212 -9.22 2.68 16.12
N SER A 213 -9.79 1.91 17.05
CA SER A 213 -10.18 2.53 18.32
C SER A 213 -8.87 3.02 18.96
N LEU A 214 -8.57 4.32 18.82
CA LEU A 214 -7.42 4.99 19.43
C LEU A 214 -7.37 4.77 20.96
N PHE A 215 -8.47 4.26 21.54
CA PHE A 215 -8.68 3.98 22.94
C PHE A 215 -8.64 2.50 23.36
N GLU A 216 -8.68 1.51 22.46
CA GLU A 216 -8.50 0.09 22.87
C GLU A 216 -7.06 -0.36 22.70
N LYS A 217 -6.20 0.14 23.60
CA LYS A 217 -4.82 -0.31 23.75
C LYS A 217 -4.69 -1.78 24.21
N ARG A 218 -5.80 -2.49 24.39
CA ARG A 218 -5.85 -3.88 24.88
C ARG A 218 -7.08 -4.61 24.32
N ALA A 219 -6.99 -5.22 23.14
CA ALA A 219 -7.59 -6.54 22.87
C ALA A 219 -7.28 -7.06 21.46
N SER A 220 -6.64 -8.23 21.42
CA SER A 220 -6.38 -9.11 20.27
C SER A 220 -5.28 -8.69 19.28
N ALA A 221 -4.42 -9.65 18.92
CA ALA A 221 -3.40 -9.54 17.88
C ALA A 221 -3.97 -9.30 16.46
N PHE A 222 -5.29 -9.24 16.32
CA PHE A 222 -6.02 -9.07 15.06
C PHE A 222 -6.69 -7.69 14.93
N SER A 223 -6.75 -6.91 16.01
CA SER A 223 -7.23 -5.53 15.93
C SER A 223 -6.32 -4.73 14.99
N GLY A 224 -6.90 -3.98 14.06
CA GLY A 224 -6.13 -3.22 13.06
C GLY A 224 -5.53 -4.07 11.92
N THR A 225 -6.07 -5.27 11.64
CA THR A 225 -5.65 -6.06 10.47
C THR A 225 -6.80 -6.39 9.52
N VAL A 226 -6.51 -6.39 8.21
CA VAL A 226 -7.38 -7.00 7.19
C VAL A 226 -6.97 -8.45 7.03
N PHE A 227 -7.91 -9.37 7.19
CA PHE A 227 -7.71 -10.80 6.96
C PHE A 227 -8.73 -11.37 5.99
N ALA A 228 -8.39 -12.49 5.39
CA ALA A 228 -9.26 -13.22 4.49
C ALA A 228 -9.29 -14.72 4.82
N PHE A 229 -10.43 -15.33 4.57
CA PHE A 229 -10.64 -16.77 4.53
C PHE A 229 -10.83 -17.24 3.09
N CYS A 230 -10.17 -18.34 2.73
CA CYS A 230 -10.30 -18.93 1.40
C CYS A 230 -10.95 -20.31 1.49
N ALA A 231 -11.93 -20.57 0.63
CA ALA A 231 -12.61 -21.86 0.54
C ALA A 231 -12.69 -22.36 -0.91
N PHE A 232 -12.60 -23.68 -1.08
CA PHE A 232 -12.81 -24.35 -2.36
C PHE A 232 -14.10 -25.17 -2.32
N GLU A 233 -14.95 -24.96 -3.30
CA GLU A 233 -16.17 -25.73 -3.52
C GLU A 233 -16.06 -26.47 -4.86
N SER A 234 -16.41 -27.76 -4.88
CA SER A 234 -16.48 -28.52 -6.12
C SER A 234 -17.78 -28.20 -6.84
N MET A 235 -17.67 -27.80 -8.11
CA MET A 235 -18.83 -27.57 -8.97
C MET A 235 -19.36 -28.88 -9.62
N GLY A 236 -18.77 -30.03 -9.27
CA GLY A 236 -19.17 -31.35 -9.78
C GLY A 236 -19.13 -32.45 -8.72
N LEU A 237 -19.92 -33.50 -8.93
CA LEU A 237 -20.15 -34.58 -7.96
C LEU A 237 -18.92 -35.45 -7.69
N GLU A 238 -17.94 -35.49 -8.60
CA GLU A 238 -16.89 -36.52 -8.59
C GLU A 238 -15.52 -36.07 -8.07
N ARG A 239 -15.32 -34.76 -7.82
CA ARG A 239 -13.99 -34.23 -7.50
C ARG A 239 -13.97 -33.62 -6.11
N ARG A 240 -13.15 -34.18 -5.22
CA ARG A 240 -12.92 -33.58 -3.90
C ARG A 240 -12.14 -32.26 -4.07
N PRO A 241 -12.46 -31.19 -3.33
CA PRO A 241 -11.65 -29.98 -3.31
C PRO A 241 -10.22 -30.28 -2.78
N PRO A 242 -9.24 -29.42 -3.09
CA PRO A 242 -7.92 -29.51 -2.48
C PRO A 242 -8.00 -29.43 -0.95
N ALA A 243 -7.14 -30.17 -0.24
CA ALA A 243 -7.02 -30.02 1.21
C ALA A 243 -6.31 -28.68 1.52
N VAL A 244 -7.00 -27.74 2.17
CA VAL A 244 -6.43 -26.43 2.53
C VAL A 244 -5.87 -26.48 3.94
N THR A 245 -4.59 -26.15 4.12
CA THR A 245 -3.94 -26.21 5.44
C THR A 245 -3.95 -24.90 6.22
N ASN A 246 -4.01 -23.77 5.53
CA ASN A 246 -4.09 -22.42 6.11
C ASN A 246 -5.20 -21.66 5.37
N ASP A 247 -6.40 -21.64 5.92
CA ASP A 247 -7.56 -20.98 5.30
C ASP A 247 -7.61 -19.48 5.62
N MET A 248 -7.07 -19.05 6.77
CA MET A 248 -6.98 -17.64 7.18
C MET A 248 -5.60 -17.03 6.88
N ILE A 249 -5.60 -15.87 6.22
CA ILE A 249 -4.40 -15.10 5.87
C ILE A 249 -4.55 -13.62 6.24
N VAL A 250 -3.45 -12.98 6.63
CA VAL A 250 -3.39 -11.53 6.86
C VAL A 250 -2.99 -10.85 5.55
N LEU A 251 -3.83 -9.95 5.05
CA LEU A 251 -3.61 -9.25 3.79
C LEU A 251 -2.92 -7.90 3.98
N ALA A 252 -3.38 -7.13 4.96
CA ALA A 252 -2.89 -5.78 5.16
C ALA A 252 -2.98 -5.31 6.61
N ARG A 253 -2.14 -4.33 6.91
CA ARG A 253 -2.22 -3.52 8.13
C ARG A 253 -2.55 -2.09 7.73
N PRO A 254 -3.78 -1.62 7.97
CA PRO A 254 -4.11 -0.22 7.80
C PRO A 254 -3.23 0.63 8.70
N VAL A 255 -2.63 1.67 8.12
CA VAL A 255 -1.85 2.68 8.82
C VAL A 255 -2.47 4.02 8.49
N MET A 256 -2.67 4.82 9.52
CA MET A 256 -3.04 6.22 9.35
C MET A 256 -1.91 6.89 8.58
N PRO A 257 -2.16 7.45 7.38
CA PRO A 257 -1.14 8.25 6.72
C PRO A 257 -0.86 9.47 7.61
N SER A 258 0.23 9.42 8.37
CA SER A 258 0.67 10.58 9.14
C SER A 258 1.39 11.52 8.18
N VAL A 259 0.72 12.58 7.73
CA VAL A 259 1.45 13.72 7.18
C VAL A 259 2.16 14.37 8.38
N VAL A 260 3.47 14.26 8.47
CA VAL A 260 4.24 14.87 9.57
C VAL A 260 5.03 16.02 8.97
N SER A 261 4.66 17.26 9.29
CA SER A 261 5.56 18.37 9.04
C SER A 261 6.68 18.35 10.08
N ARG A 262 7.92 18.44 9.63
CA ARG A 262 9.08 18.71 10.49
C ARG A 262 9.60 20.10 10.20
N HIS A 263 8.99 21.11 10.80
CA HIS A 263 9.69 22.35 11.16
C HIS A 263 9.18 22.90 12.50
N ARG A 264 10.06 23.68 13.14
CA ARG A 264 10.06 24.16 14.54
C ARG A 264 8.70 24.68 15.06
N PRO A 265 8.49 24.72 16.40
CA PRO A 265 7.16 24.75 16.98
C PRO A 265 6.51 26.12 16.82
N TYR A 266 5.61 26.23 15.86
CA TYR A 266 4.41 27.02 16.05
C TYR A 266 3.25 26.03 16.09
N VAL A 267 2.73 25.86 17.31
CA VAL A 267 1.62 24.97 17.63
C VAL A 267 0.42 25.35 16.77
N TYR A 268 0.08 24.49 15.80
CA TYR A 268 -1.22 24.51 15.15
C TYR A 268 -2.07 23.35 15.70
N SER A 269 -3.24 23.77 16.18
CA SER A 269 -4.29 23.04 16.89
C SER A 269 -4.85 21.85 16.09
N PRO A 270 -5.49 20.84 16.72
CA PRO A 270 -5.99 19.62 16.06
C PRO A 270 -7.29 19.86 15.29
N SER A 271 -7.32 20.87 14.42
CA SER A 271 -8.32 21.03 13.37
C SER A 271 -7.53 21.26 12.08
N ALA A 272 -7.62 20.36 11.09
CA ALA A 272 -6.87 20.42 9.82
C ALA A 272 -7.26 21.61 8.90
N GLN A 273 -7.79 22.68 9.48
CA GLN A 273 -8.06 23.97 8.87
C GLN A 273 -6.81 24.84 9.00
N GLY A 274 -6.03 24.93 7.94
CA GLY A 274 -4.98 25.95 7.84
C GLY A 274 -5.65 27.31 7.63
N ARG A 275 -5.41 28.27 8.54
CA ARG A 275 -5.82 29.66 8.33
C ARG A 275 -4.71 30.35 7.55
N LEU A 276 -5.00 30.73 6.32
CA LEU A 276 -4.13 31.60 5.55
C LEU A 276 -4.49 33.04 5.86
N VAL A 277 -3.53 33.78 6.43
CA VAL A 277 -3.65 35.22 6.62
C VAL A 277 -3.09 35.89 5.36
N LEU A 278 -3.93 36.66 4.68
CA LEU A 278 -3.49 37.45 3.54
C LEU A 278 -2.76 38.68 4.07
N SER A 279 -1.43 38.69 3.99
CA SER A 279 -0.61 39.87 4.23
C SER A 279 -0.01 40.32 2.91
N GLY A 280 -0.51 41.41 2.35
CA GLY A 280 -0.01 41.96 1.10
C GLY A 280 -0.53 43.36 0.85
N ARG A 281 0.39 44.29 0.62
CA ARG A 281 0.07 45.65 0.20
C ARG A 281 -0.17 45.64 -1.30
N ALA A 282 -1.33 46.13 -1.76
CA ALA A 282 -1.63 46.28 -3.18
C ALA A 282 -0.57 47.18 -3.84
N GLY A 283 0.35 46.61 -4.63
CA GLY A 283 1.43 47.37 -5.25
C GLY A 283 2.63 46.59 -5.80
N VAL A 284 2.77 45.28 -5.53
CA VAL A 284 3.85 44.47 -6.12
C VAL A 284 3.52 44.21 -7.59
N LYS A 285 4.24 44.86 -8.50
CA LYS A 285 4.08 44.76 -9.96
C LYS A 285 4.43 43.39 -10.57
N ASP A 286 4.80 42.40 -9.76
CA ASP A 286 5.16 41.05 -10.21
C ASP A 286 4.47 39.99 -9.31
N PRO A 287 3.14 39.76 -9.43
CA PRO A 287 2.42 38.71 -8.70
C PRO A 287 2.85 37.27 -9.07
N VAL A 288 3.78 37.13 -10.03
CA VAL A 288 4.13 35.86 -10.68
C VAL A 288 5.43 35.24 -10.11
N LYS A 289 6.18 35.92 -9.23
CA LYS A 289 7.53 35.45 -8.85
C LYS A 289 7.64 34.73 -7.51
N THR A 290 6.70 34.88 -6.58
CA THR A 290 6.78 34.23 -5.26
C THR A 290 5.42 33.67 -4.85
N PHE A 291 5.40 32.43 -4.35
CA PHE A 291 4.22 31.88 -3.70
C PHE A 291 4.28 32.26 -2.22
N PRO A 292 3.41 33.16 -1.74
CA PRO A 292 3.41 33.57 -0.34
C PRO A 292 3.06 32.42 0.62
N ALA A 293 2.49 31.33 0.10
CA ALA A 293 2.18 30.14 0.87
C ALA A 293 2.57 28.87 0.11
N VAL A 294 3.21 27.95 0.82
CA VAL A 294 3.54 26.61 0.33
C VAL A 294 2.86 25.57 1.22
N VAL A 295 2.13 24.65 0.58
CA VAL A 295 1.55 23.48 1.22
C VAL A 295 2.49 22.30 1.01
N ARG A 296 3.05 21.81 2.11
CA ARG A 296 3.97 20.68 2.14
C ARG A 296 3.21 19.39 2.45
N ILE A 297 3.39 18.39 1.60
CA ILE A 297 2.71 17.09 1.66
C ILE A 297 3.78 16.02 1.75
N THR A 298 3.73 15.21 2.80
CA THR A 298 4.71 14.15 3.05
C THR A 298 4.02 12.81 3.17
N GLU A 299 4.57 11.78 2.53
CA GLU A 299 4.12 10.42 2.77
C GLU A 299 4.34 9.99 4.22
N GLY A 300 3.30 9.48 4.88
CA GLY A 300 3.44 8.89 6.22
C GLY A 300 4.19 7.56 6.24
N TYR A 301 4.23 6.86 5.10
CA TYR A 301 5.01 5.64 4.88
C TYR A 301 5.29 5.45 3.39
N SER A 302 6.33 4.68 3.07
CA SER A 302 6.74 4.42 1.67
C SER A 302 5.60 3.78 0.86
N GLY A 303 5.20 4.45 -0.23
CA GLY A 303 4.14 3.95 -1.13
C GLY A 303 2.73 4.28 -0.67
N ALA A 304 2.56 5.25 0.23
CA ALA A 304 1.26 5.84 0.55
C ALA A 304 0.72 6.67 -0.63
N PHE A 305 1.60 7.35 -1.37
CA PHE A 305 1.28 7.96 -2.65
C PHE A 305 1.77 7.04 -3.76
N ARG A 306 0.90 6.83 -4.74
CA ARG A 306 1.11 5.89 -5.83
C ARG A 306 0.78 6.60 -7.13
N THR A 307 1.60 6.36 -8.15
CA THR A 307 1.26 6.78 -9.51
C THR A 307 0.06 6.00 -10.03
N LEU A 308 -0.53 6.44 -11.15
CA LEU A 308 -1.56 5.68 -11.85
C LEU A 308 -1.08 4.24 -12.14
N GLU A 309 0.14 4.09 -12.63
CA GLU A 309 0.74 2.78 -12.95
C GLU A 309 0.89 1.89 -11.71
N GLU A 310 1.28 2.48 -10.59
CA GLU A 310 1.44 1.78 -9.32
C GLU A 310 0.09 1.40 -8.69
N GLU A 311 -0.93 2.26 -8.80
CA GLU A 311 -2.30 1.92 -8.40
C GLU A 311 -2.90 0.82 -9.30
N CYS A 312 -2.54 0.79 -10.59
CA CYS A 312 -2.93 -0.26 -11.54
C CYS A 312 -2.28 -1.63 -11.26
N GLY A 313 -1.25 -1.72 -10.42
CA GLY A 313 -0.63 -3.00 -10.05
C GLY A 313 0.26 -3.63 -11.14
N GLY A 314 0.74 -2.85 -12.11
CA GLY A 314 1.69 -3.32 -13.12
C GLY A 314 1.07 -4.21 -14.21
N VAL A 315 0.86 -3.59 -15.38
CA VAL A 315 0.43 -4.19 -16.65
C VAL A 315 -1.04 -4.69 -16.64
N GLU A 316 -1.91 -3.89 -17.27
CA GLU A 316 -3.25 -4.22 -17.76
C GLU A 316 -4.44 -4.32 -16.77
N SER A 317 -4.30 -3.96 -15.49
CA SER A 317 -5.51 -3.73 -14.66
C SER A 317 -6.16 -2.38 -15.04
N ALA A 318 -7.08 -2.44 -16.00
CA ALA A 318 -7.62 -1.31 -16.76
C ALA A 318 -8.66 -0.44 -16.00
N HIS A 319 -8.70 -0.49 -14.68
CA HIS A 319 -9.87 -0.03 -13.91
C HIS A 319 -9.52 0.96 -12.78
N VAL A 320 -8.34 1.58 -12.86
CA VAL A 320 -7.95 2.72 -12.04
C VAL A 320 -7.96 3.96 -12.92
N ASP A 321 -8.56 5.05 -12.43
CA ASP A 321 -8.73 6.28 -13.21
C ASP A 321 -7.62 7.30 -12.95
N SER A 322 -6.92 7.16 -11.82
CA SER A 322 -5.88 8.08 -11.40
C SER A 322 -4.85 7.44 -10.47
N GLY A 323 -3.69 8.06 -10.35
CA GLY A 323 -2.85 7.88 -9.17
C GLY A 323 -3.50 8.40 -7.88
N THR A 324 -2.75 8.42 -6.79
CA THR A 324 -3.16 9.13 -5.58
C THR A 324 -3.27 10.62 -5.88
N ARG A 325 -4.43 11.22 -5.58
CA ARG A 325 -4.62 12.66 -5.72
C ARG A 325 -4.70 13.36 -4.38
N VAL A 326 -4.33 14.64 -4.41
CA VAL A 326 -4.46 15.57 -3.30
C VAL A 326 -5.43 16.66 -3.71
N LEU A 327 -6.50 16.81 -2.95
CA LEU A 327 -7.54 17.81 -3.13
C LEU A 327 -7.38 18.90 -2.06
N ILE A 328 -7.13 20.13 -2.49
CA ILE A 328 -7.16 21.31 -1.62
C ILE A 328 -8.46 22.07 -1.89
N ARG A 329 -9.22 22.32 -0.83
CA ARG A 329 -10.44 23.14 -0.83
C ARG A 329 -10.16 24.46 -0.12
N PHE A 330 -10.56 25.55 -0.75
CA PHE A 330 -10.42 26.92 -0.26
C PHE A 330 -11.79 27.43 0.19
N PHE A 331 -11.86 28.05 1.36
CA PHE A 331 -13.08 28.59 1.95
C PHE A 331 -12.88 30.02 2.43
N GLY A 332 -13.92 30.83 2.28
CA GLY A 332 -13.89 32.22 2.76
C GLY A 332 -12.91 33.10 1.99
N VAL A 333 -12.58 32.74 0.74
CA VAL A 333 -11.77 33.60 -0.12
C VAL A 333 -12.55 34.89 -0.38
N PRO A 334 -12.02 36.07 -0.02
CA PRO A 334 -12.77 37.31 -0.17
C PRO A 334 -13.18 37.59 -1.61
N GLN A 335 -14.28 38.33 -1.77
CA GLN A 335 -14.60 38.93 -3.07
C GLN A 335 -13.45 39.85 -3.51
N ASN A 336 -13.25 39.95 -4.82
CA ASN A 336 -12.15 40.68 -5.48
C ASN A 336 -10.75 40.06 -5.31
N ILE A 337 -10.64 38.82 -4.85
CA ILE A 337 -9.37 38.08 -4.82
C ILE A 337 -9.37 37.01 -5.90
N ARG A 338 -8.29 36.97 -6.68
CA ARG A 338 -7.94 35.85 -7.57
C ARG A 338 -6.99 34.93 -6.82
N LEU A 339 -7.21 33.63 -6.98
CA LEU A 339 -6.41 32.58 -6.37
C LEU A 339 -5.65 31.86 -7.47
N PHE A 340 -4.35 31.69 -7.28
CA PHE A 340 -3.48 30.95 -8.16
C PHE A 340 -2.79 29.83 -7.41
N VAL A 341 -2.53 28.73 -8.10
CA VAL A 341 -1.82 27.58 -7.55
C VAL A 341 -0.77 27.09 -8.52
N SER A 342 0.26 26.40 -8.02
CA SER A 342 1.29 25.82 -8.88
C SER A 342 0.73 24.64 -9.69
N ILE A 343 1.13 24.54 -10.96
CA ILE A 343 0.78 23.42 -11.84
C ILE A 343 1.60 22.19 -11.45
N THR A 344 2.89 22.37 -11.17
CA THR A 344 3.77 21.31 -10.66
C THR A 344 4.11 21.57 -9.20
N ASP A 345 4.87 20.66 -8.60
CA ASP A 345 5.51 20.96 -7.31
C ASP A 345 6.46 22.16 -7.43
N VAL A 346 6.49 22.97 -6.39
CA VAL A 346 7.44 24.09 -6.27
C VAL A 346 8.69 23.59 -5.55
N PRO A 347 9.89 24.11 -5.89
CA PRO A 347 11.09 23.80 -5.14
C PRO A 347 10.85 24.09 -3.66
N GLY A 348 10.92 23.05 -2.82
CA GLY A 348 10.84 23.25 -1.37
C GLY A 348 12.02 24.09 -0.92
N GLU A 349 11.78 25.17 -0.17
CA GLU A 349 12.85 25.89 0.52
C GLU A 349 13.65 24.87 1.34
N SER A 350 14.89 24.64 0.92
CA SER A 350 15.93 23.94 1.66
C SER A 350 15.46 22.71 2.45
N ALA A 351 15.32 21.58 1.75
CA ALA A 351 15.85 20.35 2.34
C ALA A 351 17.37 20.52 2.45
N THR A 352 17.83 21.30 3.43
CA THR A 352 19.21 21.21 3.91
C THR A 352 19.36 19.77 4.34
N ARG A 353 20.15 19.01 3.57
CA ARG A 353 20.48 17.65 3.99
C ARG A 353 21.08 17.74 5.39
N ALA A 354 20.95 16.67 6.19
CA ALA A 354 21.55 16.61 7.53
C ALA A 354 23.09 16.84 7.52
N ASP A 355 23.72 16.81 6.35
CA ASP A 355 25.13 17.13 6.11
C ASP A 355 25.42 18.64 5.87
N GLY A 356 24.40 19.51 5.88
CA GLY A 356 24.54 20.93 5.64
C GLY A 356 24.78 21.31 4.17
N SER A 357 24.71 20.35 3.23
CA SER A 357 24.68 20.67 1.81
C SER A 357 23.30 21.19 1.43
N GLU A 358 23.26 22.38 0.83
CA GLU A 358 22.13 22.81 0.03
C GLU A 358 21.99 21.80 -1.11
N SER A 359 20.94 20.99 -1.07
CA SER A 359 20.47 20.33 -2.27
C SER A 359 19.92 21.44 -3.18
N ARG A 360 20.80 22.09 -3.94
CA ARG A 360 20.39 22.78 -5.16
C ARG A 360 19.78 21.71 -6.04
N GLY A 361 18.46 21.54 -5.94
CA GLY A 361 17.62 20.79 -6.87
C GLY A 361 17.55 21.52 -8.22
N GLY A 362 18.72 21.85 -8.77
CA GLY A 362 18.90 22.52 -10.06
C GLY A 362 19.23 21.54 -11.18
N GLY A 363 18.84 20.27 -11.04
CA GLY A 363 18.96 19.30 -12.11
C GLY A 363 17.67 18.52 -12.22
N ASP A 364 16.92 18.73 -13.30
CA ASP A 364 16.04 17.79 -14.04
C ASP A 364 15.20 16.76 -13.26
N GLU A 365 15.04 16.87 -11.95
CA GLU A 365 14.18 15.99 -11.17
C GLU A 365 12.75 16.34 -11.54
N ALA A 366 12.14 15.45 -12.34
CA ALA A 366 10.78 15.65 -12.80
C ALA A 366 9.82 15.77 -11.59
N PRO A 367 8.74 16.55 -11.76
CA PRO A 367 7.85 16.90 -10.66
C PRO A 367 7.19 15.68 -10.02
N TRP A 368 7.00 15.70 -8.70
CA TRP A 368 6.30 14.62 -7.99
C TRP A 368 4.77 14.74 -8.09
N LEU A 369 4.29 15.98 -8.21
CA LEU A 369 2.88 16.35 -8.25
C LEU A 369 2.62 17.18 -9.49
N ALA A 370 1.49 16.92 -10.16
CA ALA A 370 1.02 17.74 -11.27
C ALA A 370 -0.49 18.00 -11.15
N LEU A 371 -0.90 19.21 -11.52
CA LEU A 371 -2.27 19.69 -11.44
C LEU A 371 -3.17 18.90 -12.40
N VAL A 372 -4.37 18.57 -11.95
CA VAL A 372 -5.39 17.85 -12.70
C VAL A 372 -6.41 18.85 -13.23
N SER A 373 -6.43 19.04 -14.54
CA SER A 373 -7.43 19.87 -15.21
C SER A 373 -8.74 19.11 -15.39
N GLY A 374 -9.87 19.76 -15.08
CA GLY A 374 -11.22 19.18 -15.25
C GLY A 374 -11.63 18.18 -14.17
N ALA A 375 -10.93 18.13 -13.04
CA ALA A 375 -11.39 17.38 -11.87
C ALA A 375 -12.65 18.01 -11.25
N ASP A 376 -13.55 17.19 -10.72
CA ASP A 376 -14.73 17.65 -10.00
C ASP A 376 -14.44 18.02 -8.53
N SER A 377 -15.46 18.45 -7.77
CA SER A 377 -15.30 18.86 -6.36
C SER A 377 -14.94 17.71 -5.40
N ASN A 378 -14.99 16.47 -5.87
CA ASN A 378 -14.52 15.28 -5.16
C ASN A 378 -13.11 14.87 -5.59
N GLY A 379 -12.51 15.59 -6.55
CA GLY A 379 -11.22 15.28 -7.14
C GLY A 379 -11.24 14.08 -8.10
N ALA A 380 -12.41 13.68 -8.58
CA ALA A 380 -12.57 12.66 -9.61
C ALA A 380 -12.50 13.26 -11.03
N GLY A 381 -12.25 12.43 -12.05
CA GLY A 381 -12.23 12.85 -13.45
C GLY A 381 -11.00 13.70 -13.82
N GLY A 382 -11.08 14.44 -14.93
CA GLY A 382 -9.97 15.28 -15.38
C GLY A 382 -8.74 14.52 -15.87
N ARG A 383 -7.68 15.27 -16.22
CA ARG A 383 -6.39 14.74 -16.68
C ARG A 383 -5.25 15.56 -16.09
N VAL A 384 -4.14 14.89 -15.83
CA VAL A 384 -2.87 15.56 -15.50
C VAL A 384 -2.49 16.49 -16.64
N ILE A 385 -2.08 17.71 -16.29
CA ILE A 385 -1.50 18.64 -17.25
C ILE A 385 -0.06 18.18 -17.53
N ASP A 386 0.12 17.47 -18.64
CA ASP A 386 1.37 16.76 -19.00
C ASP A 386 2.37 17.68 -19.74
N GLU A 387 1.86 18.64 -20.51
CA GLU A 387 2.65 19.64 -21.23
C GLU A 387 1.89 20.96 -21.24
N LEU A 388 2.46 21.99 -20.64
CA LEU A 388 2.35 23.32 -21.22
C LEU A 388 3.74 23.69 -21.73
N VAL A 389 3.85 23.86 -23.05
CA VAL A 389 5.07 24.38 -23.67
C VAL A 389 5.20 25.84 -23.25
N VAL A 390 6.04 26.14 -22.26
CA VAL A 390 6.42 27.53 -21.96
C VAL A 390 7.94 27.64 -21.80
N ALA A 391 8.52 28.50 -22.63
CA ALA A 391 9.91 28.89 -22.54
C ALA A 391 10.16 29.76 -21.29
N GLY A 392 10.80 29.20 -20.24
CA GLY A 392 11.39 29.96 -19.13
C GLY A 392 11.34 29.25 -17.76
N ASP A 393 12.30 29.56 -16.88
CA ASP A 393 12.55 28.98 -15.54
C ASP A 393 11.44 29.24 -14.48
N ARG A 394 10.15 29.11 -14.80
CA ARG A 394 9.05 29.43 -13.86
C ARG A 394 8.18 28.22 -13.57
N ALA A 395 7.90 27.98 -12.28
CA ALA A 395 6.79 27.11 -11.88
C ALA A 395 5.49 27.71 -12.43
N GLU A 396 4.85 26.99 -13.35
CA GLU A 396 3.65 27.47 -14.00
C GLU A 396 2.51 27.59 -12.99
N ILE A 397 1.70 28.65 -13.09
CA ILE A 397 0.56 28.89 -12.20
C ILE A 397 -0.77 28.73 -12.96
N ALA A 398 -1.75 28.15 -12.28
CA ALA A 398 -3.12 28.06 -12.75
C ALA A 398 -4.06 28.87 -11.84
N GLU A 399 -5.01 29.58 -12.43
CA GLU A 399 -6.05 30.27 -11.69
C GLU A 399 -7.11 29.27 -11.19
N VAL A 400 -7.46 29.34 -9.92
CA VAL A 400 -8.54 28.56 -9.31
C VAL A 400 -9.84 29.32 -9.47
N HIS A 401 -10.84 28.67 -10.08
CA HIS A 401 -12.17 29.26 -10.19
C HIS A 401 -12.84 29.34 -8.81
N LEU A 402 -13.29 30.55 -8.45
CA LEU A 402 -13.95 30.82 -7.18
C LEU A 402 -15.44 31.10 -7.37
N SER A 403 -16.28 30.45 -6.58
CA SER A 403 -17.73 30.71 -6.52
C SER A 403 -18.14 30.93 -5.05
N GLY A 404 -18.64 32.13 -4.74
CA GLY A 404 -19.04 32.47 -3.36
C GLY A 404 -17.92 32.40 -2.33
N GLY A 405 -16.66 32.61 -2.73
CA GLY A 405 -15.49 32.48 -1.86
C GLY A 405 -15.04 31.04 -1.60
N PHE A 406 -15.61 30.08 -2.34
CA PHE A 406 -15.19 28.68 -2.37
C PHE A 406 -14.50 28.34 -3.68
N GLY A 407 -13.44 27.54 -3.62
CA GLY A 407 -12.74 26.99 -4.78
C GLY A 407 -11.99 25.72 -4.41
N PHE A 408 -11.48 24.99 -5.41
CA PHE A 408 -10.66 23.81 -5.15
C PHE A 408 -9.64 23.58 -6.27
N ALA A 409 -8.58 22.86 -5.94
CA ALA A 409 -7.55 22.42 -6.88
C ALA A 409 -7.12 20.99 -6.53
N VAL A 410 -6.72 20.23 -7.55
CA VAL A 410 -6.42 18.80 -7.44
C VAL A 410 -5.08 18.54 -8.10
N TRP A 411 -4.19 17.86 -7.38
CA TRP A 411 -2.92 17.39 -7.91
C TRP A 411 -2.88 15.87 -7.89
N GLU A 412 -2.25 15.27 -8.88
CA GLU A 412 -2.00 13.84 -8.95
C GLU A 412 -0.53 13.55 -8.72
N TRP A 413 -0.27 12.47 -7.98
CA TRP A 413 1.06 11.94 -7.78
C TRP A 413 1.56 11.25 -9.05
N ILE A 414 2.51 11.86 -9.75
CA ILE A 414 2.99 11.35 -11.05
C ILE A 414 4.35 10.65 -10.98
N ALA A 415 5.17 10.98 -9.97
CA ALA A 415 6.51 10.47 -9.69
C ALA A 415 7.44 10.29 -10.91
N PRO A 416 8.58 11.00 -10.98
CA PRO A 416 9.62 10.69 -11.97
C PRO A 416 10.09 9.24 -11.77
N GLY A 417 9.95 8.40 -12.79
CA GLY A 417 10.33 7.00 -12.75
C GLY A 417 11.73 6.81 -12.17
N GLY A 418 11.81 6.25 -10.95
CA GLY A 418 13.06 6.11 -10.23
C GLY A 418 12.89 5.26 -8.96
N PRO A 419 13.96 4.57 -8.51
CA PRO A 419 13.87 3.69 -7.35
C PRO A 419 13.41 4.47 -6.10
N ARG A 420 12.36 3.98 -5.45
CA ARG A 420 11.76 4.59 -4.26
C ARG A 420 12.81 4.76 -3.15
N ARG A 421 13.22 6.00 -2.86
CA ARG A 421 14.07 6.34 -1.70
C ARG A 421 13.26 7.22 -0.73
N ASN A 422 12.99 6.68 0.46
CA ASN A 422 12.44 7.40 1.63
C ASN A 422 11.03 8.04 1.45
N PRO A 423 10.34 8.43 2.54
CA PRO A 423 9.04 9.10 2.43
C PRO A 423 9.19 10.34 1.54
N ARG A 424 8.31 10.43 0.53
CA ARG A 424 8.43 11.44 -0.51
C ARG A 424 7.78 12.76 -0.13
N GLU A 425 8.48 13.80 -0.55
CA GLU A 425 8.20 15.23 -0.51
C GLU A 425 7.33 15.75 -1.66
N GLY A 426 6.22 16.45 -1.43
CA GLY A 426 5.58 17.30 -2.44
C GLY A 426 5.29 18.69 -1.87
N CYS A 427 5.55 19.75 -2.65
CA CYS A 427 5.29 21.13 -2.24
C CYS A 427 4.38 21.82 -3.26
N LEU A 428 3.26 22.39 -2.82
CA LEU A 428 2.30 23.07 -3.67
C LEU A 428 2.30 24.57 -3.38
N GLY A 429 2.55 25.38 -4.40
CA GLY A 429 2.54 26.84 -4.28
C GLY A 429 1.11 27.40 -4.36
N ILE A 430 0.81 28.38 -3.52
CA ILE A 430 -0.46 29.12 -3.52
C ILE A 430 -0.19 30.62 -3.49
N SER A 431 -0.83 31.37 -4.38
CA SER A 431 -0.72 32.83 -4.47
C SER A 431 -2.09 33.50 -4.60
N PHE A 432 -2.18 34.74 -4.15
CA PHE A 432 -3.40 35.54 -4.16
C PHE A 432 -3.12 36.89 -4.80
N GLU A 433 -4.04 37.36 -5.63
CA GLU A 433 -3.96 38.66 -6.28
C GLU A 433 -5.25 39.44 -6.01
N SER A 434 -5.12 40.69 -5.55
CA SER A 434 -6.27 41.60 -5.45
C SER A 434 -6.62 42.16 -6.83
N THR A 435 -7.89 42.06 -7.20
CA THR A 435 -8.47 42.69 -8.39
C THR A 435 -8.99 44.10 -8.11
N ALA A 436 -9.15 44.47 -6.85
CA ALA A 436 -9.60 45.79 -6.45
C ALA A 436 -8.41 46.76 -6.40
N THR A 437 -8.47 47.82 -7.22
CA THR A 437 -7.54 48.94 -7.11
C THR A 437 -7.86 49.77 -5.87
N GLY A 438 -6.99 49.71 -4.85
CA GLY A 438 -7.04 50.59 -3.69
C GLY A 438 -7.78 50.05 -2.45
N ASP A 439 -8.30 48.83 -2.50
CA ASP A 439 -8.83 48.16 -1.30
C ASP A 439 -7.70 47.48 -0.53
N ASP A 440 -7.59 47.80 0.76
CA ASP A 440 -6.73 47.07 1.69
C ASP A 440 -7.38 45.70 1.96
N VAL A 441 -6.67 44.63 1.57
CA VAL A 441 -7.09 43.24 1.83
C VAL A 441 -6.62 42.80 3.23
N GLU A 442 -5.91 43.68 3.93
CA GLU A 442 -5.29 43.42 5.22
C GLU A 442 -6.33 42.93 6.25
N GLY A 443 -5.98 41.85 6.96
CA GLY A 443 -6.82 41.26 8.00
C GLY A 443 -7.90 40.28 7.51
N ARG A 444 -8.06 40.09 6.19
CA ARG A 444 -8.92 39.01 5.66
C ARG A 444 -8.17 37.67 5.69
N SER A 445 -8.89 36.60 6.00
CA SER A 445 -8.30 35.25 6.05
C SER A 445 -9.14 34.26 5.26
N SER A 446 -8.46 33.40 4.51
CA SER A 446 -9.04 32.21 3.90
C SER A 446 -8.70 30.99 4.74
N THR A 447 -9.55 29.99 4.73
CA THR A 447 -9.23 28.66 5.27
C THR A 447 -8.98 27.71 4.12
N LEU A 448 -8.03 26.80 4.30
CA LEU A 448 -7.82 25.68 3.40
C LEU A 448 -8.03 24.35 4.13
N ALA A 449 -8.52 23.35 3.41
CA ALA A 449 -8.57 21.96 3.84
C ALA A 449 -7.92 21.08 2.78
N CYS A 450 -7.09 20.13 3.20
CA CYS A 450 -6.38 19.21 2.33
C CYS A 450 -6.83 17.77 2.62
N THR A 451 -7.13 17.00 1.58
CA THR A 451 -7.52 15.59 1.68
C THR A 451 -7.01 14.78 0.49
N LEU A 452 -7.03 13.46 0.60
CA LEU A 452 -6.78 12.58 -0.54
C LEU A 452 -8.04 12.45 -1.38
N ALA A 453 -7.86 12.25 -2.68
CA ALA A 453 -8.92 12.14 -3.67
C ALA A 453 -8.60 11.03 -4.70
N PRO A 454 -9.60 10.53 -5.46
CA PRO A 454 -11.03 10.86 -5.44
C PRO A 454 -11.77 10.55 -4.13
N LEU A 455 -12.65 11.46 -3.70
CA LEU A 455 -13.54 11.25 -2.56
C LEU A 455 -14.75 10.42 -2.95
N SER A 456 -15.17 9.52 -2.07
CA SER A 456 -16.28 8.60 -2.35
C SER A 456 -17.01 8.17 -1.08
N THR A 457 -18.32 8.04 -1.18
CA THR A 457 -19.19 7.37 -0.18
C THR A 457 -19.49 5.92 -0.52
N VAL A 458 -19.02 5.44 -1.68
CA VAL A 458 -19.21 4.07 -2.14
C VAL A 458 -18.27 3.14 -1.38
N THR A 459 -18.82 2.44 -0.38
CA THR A 459 -18.09 1.55 0.56
C THR A 459 -18.17 0.07 0.21
N VAL A 460 -18.60 -0.26 -1.01
CA VAL A 460 -18.69 -1.62 -1.58
C VAL A 460 -18.26 -1.60 -3.04
N ALA A 461 -18.04 -2.77 -3.64
CA ALA A 461 -17.64 -2.89 -5.03
C ALA A 461 -18.67 -2.24 -5.98
N GLY A 462 -18.18 -1.53 -6.98
CA GLY A 462 -18.99 -0.68 -7.85
C GLY A 462 -18.14 0.02 -8.91
N SER A 463 -18.79 0.82 -9.76
CA SER A 463 -18.15 1.51 -10.89
C SER A 463 -17.60 2.90 -10.55
N ALA A 464 -17.50 3.25 -9.26
CA ALA A 464 -16.97 4.54 -8.84
C ALA A 464 -15.44 4.59 -9.09
N PRO A 465 -14.86 5.79 -9.33
CA PRO A 465 -13.46 5.90 -9.68
C PRO A 465 -12.53 5.30 -8.64
N VAL A 466 -11.41 4.70 -9.04
CA VAL A 466 -10.42 4.09 -8.13
C VAL A 466 -9.07 4.79 -8.32
N PRO A 467 -8.30 5.10 -7.25
CA PRO A 467 -8.58 4.87 -5.83
C PRO A 467 -9.71 5.75 -5.25
N ARG A 468 -10.20 5.40 -4.05
CA ARG A 468 -11.30 6.07 -3.34
C ARG A 468 -10.92 6.39 -1.91
N PHE A 469 -11.26 7.59 -1.46
CA PHE A 469 -10.99 8.05 -0.10
C PHE A 469 -12.26 8.53 0.59
N ILE A 470 -12.32 8.33 1.91
CA ILE A 470 -13.37 8.94 2.73
C ILE A 470 -13.09 10.43 2.89
N ASP A 471 -14.13 11.26 2.85
CA ASP A 471 -13.98 12.69 3.11
C ASP A 471 -13.77 12.91 4.61
N LEU A 472 -12.54 13.26 4.97
CA LEU A 472 -12.16 13.62 6.34
C LEU A 472 -12.25 15.13 6.58
N ALA A 473 -12.65 15.95 5.60
CA ALA A 473 -12.67 17.40 5.76
C ALA A 473 -13.72 17.91 6.78
N GLY A 474 -14.70 17.08 7.14
CA GLY A 474 -15.69 17.38 8.20
C GLY A 474 -15.29 16.92 9.60
N ASP A 475 -14.23 16.11 9.71
CA ASP A 475 -13.75 15.55 10.97
C ASP A 475 -12.33 16.10 11.23
N PRO A 476 -12.04 16.78 12.36
CA PRO A 476 -10.72 17.36 12.63
C PRO A 476 -9.53 16.36 12.70
N ALA A 477 -9.70 15.12 12.27
CA ALA A 477 -8.67 14.09 12.24
C ALA A 477 -7.48 14.49 11.32
N PRO A 478 -6.23 14.14 11.70
CA PRO A 478 -5.07 14.95 11.38
C PRO A 478 -4.46 14.59 10.02
N PHE A 479 -4.83 15.33 8.97
CA PHE A 479 -3.88 15.65 7.92
C PHE A 479 -3.17 16.95 8.31
N PHE A 480 -1.92 16.86 8.76
CA PHE A 480 -1.14 18.05 9.10
C PHE A 480 -0.64 18.72 7.81
N CYS A 481 -1.42 19.66 7.29
CA CYS A 481 -0.91 20.62 6.33
C CYS A 481 -0.36 21.82 7.11
N GLN A 482 0.96 21.94 7.24
CA GLN A 482 1.56 23.13 7.83
C GLN A 482 1.75 24.19 6.75
N LEU A 483 1.15 25.37 6.96
CA LEU A 483 1.49 26.58 6.22
C LEU A 483 2.79 27.14 6.79
N GLY A 484 3.86 27.14 6.00
CA GLY A 484 5.07 27.90 6.31
C GLY A 484 4.97 29.30 5.72
N PRO A 485 5.29 30.38 6.47
CA PRO A 485 5.54 31.67 5.85
C PRO A 485 6.80 31.59 5.00
N PHE A 486 6.78 32.15 3.78
CA PHE A 486 8.00 32.52 3.07
C PHE A 486 8.64 33.64 3.91
N LEU A 487 9.70 33.32 4.65
CA LEU A 487 10.47 34.36 5.32
C LEU A 487 11.37 34.96 4.25
N ASP A 488 11.00 36.14 3.77
CA ASP A 488 11.98 37.03 3.12
C ASP A 488 13.08 37.28 4.17
N GLU A 489 14.20 36.58 4.08
CA GLU A 489 15.43 36.98 4.75
C GLU A 489 15.86 38.31 4.12
N GLU A 490 15.56 39.42 4.80
CA GLU A 490 16.26 40.70 4.59
C GLU A 490 17.73 40.62 5.00
#